data_AF-A0A2W5VB36-F1
#
_entry.id   AF-A0A2W5VB36-F1
#
_cell.length_a   1.000
_cell.length_b   1.000
_cell.length_c   1.000
_cell.angle_alpha   90.00
_cell.angle_beta   90.00
_cell.angle_gamma   90.00
#
_symmetry.space_group_name_H-M   'P 1'
#
loop_
_entity.id
_entity.type
_entity.pdbx_description
1 polymer ?
#
loop_
_entity_poly.entity_id
_entity_poly.type
_entity_poly.pdbx_seq_one_letter_code
_entity_poly.pdbx_strand_id
1 'polypeptide(L)'
;MIAFWIAATGLSAVTAGLVLRGAARARPVDDGQARLEPHRRRLAEVERLAADGLLAQDELKAARAEAGRALLTAADQTEAWARGGVGARKAVVAIAGAACVAGVGVYVWLGHPELPDQPYLKRVAEWKAADPSTLEPAKIAAVLEGVAAERPNDAEPLVFLAKARAAAGDMAGAEQALRKAVDRAPNRADIWSLLGETFVIEAKGDIGADAKLAFNRAVKADPKDLRARYYLGRARIAEGDVAGGVGDWRALLNSLAPDDPARTALGREIAEVEAAGGLPSVQPTASENPQVQGMIAGMVEGLAARLAQSPDDPDGWVRLVRAYAVLGESAKRDAALATATARFKDQPKVLAALRQAADTPPQKIAK
;
A
#
# COMPACT_ATOMS: atom_id res chain seq x y z
N MET A 1 1.79 25.85 12.31
CA MET A 1 0.63 25.02 11.95
C MET A 1 -0.35 24.81 13.12
N ILE A 2 0.16 24.82 14.36
CA ILE A 2 -0.62 24.66 15.60
C ILE A 2 -1.75 25.70 15.77
N ALA A 3 -1.52 26.97 15.43
CA ALA A 3 -2.53 28.03 15.56
C ALA A 3 -3.82 27.76 14.75
N PHE A 4 -3.69 27.16 13.56
CA PHE A 4 -4.83 26.75 12.74
C PHE A 4 -5.64 25.64 13.43
N TRP A 5 -4.97 24.61 13.96
CA TRP A 5 -5.62 23.52 14.67
C TRP A 5 -6.29 23.99 15.97
N ILE A 6 -5.68 24.92 16.70
CA ILE A 6 -6.29 25.55 17.88
C ILE A 6 -7.55 26.32 17.50
N ALA A 7 -7.51 27.14 16.45
CA ALA A 7 -8.66 27.91 15.98
C ALA A 7 -9.79 27.00 15.48
N ALA A 8 -9.45 25.96 14.71
CA ALA A 8 -10.42 24.97 14.20
C ALA A 8 -11.08 24.17 15.34
N THR A 9 -10.30 23.78 16.35
CA THR A 9 -10.82 23.07 17.53
C THR A 9 -11.69 23.98 18.38
N GLY A 10 -11.28 25.23 18.57
CA GLY A 10 -12.07 26.25 19.27
C GLY A 10 -13.42 26.50 18.59
N LEU A 11 -13.44 26.68 17.27
CA LEU A 11 -14.66 26.88 16.50
C LEU A 11 -15.59 25.65 16.56
N SER A 12 -15.01 24.45 16.49
CA SER A 12 -15.76 23.18 16.62
C SER A 12 -16.37 23.03 18.02
N ALA A 13 -15.66 23.41 19.07
CA ALA A 13 -16.18 23.38 20.44
C ALA A 13 -17.33 24.39 20.63
N VAL A 14 -17.21 25.59 20.05
CA VAL A 14 -18.26 26.63 20.10
C VAL A 14 -19.52 26.16 19.39
N THR A 15 -19.39 25.63 18.17
CA THR A 15 -20.53 25.11 17.39
C THR A 15 -21.21 23.93 18.09
N ALA A 16 -20.44 22.98 18.62
CA ALA A 16 -20.96 21.88 19.42
C ALA A 16 -21.71 22.40 20.66
N GLY A 17 -21.15 23.39 21.36
CA GLY A 17 -21.79 24.03 22.52
C GLY A 17 -23.13 24.69 22.18
N LEU A 18 -23.23 25.37 21.03
CA LEU A 18 -24.48 25.99 20.56
C LEU A 18 -25.54 24.95 20.22
N VAL A 19 -25.16 23.86 19.53
CA VAL A 19 -26.07 22.75 19.20
C VAL A 19 -26.58 22.08 20.48
N LEU A 20 -25.70 21.76 21.42
CA LEU A 20 -26.07 21.14 22.69
C LEU A 20 -26.97 22.05 23.53
N ARG A 21 -26.72 23.36 23.54
CA ARG A 21 -27.57 24.36 24.22
C ARG A 21 -28.94 24.46 23.56
N GLY A 22 -29.02 24.41 22.22
CA GLY A 22 -30.27 24.38 21.48
C GLY A 22 -31.09 23.12 21.80
N ALA A 23 -30.44 21.95 21.75
CA ALA A 23 -31.06 20.67 22.07
C ALA A 23 -31.51 20.58 23.54
N ALA A 24 -30.77 21.19 24.48
CA ALA A 24 -31.15 21.24 25.89
C ALA A 24 -32.36 22.16 26.16
N ARG A 25 -32.61 23.14 25.29
CA ARG A 25 -33.72 24.10 25.41
C ARG A 25 -34.94 23.73 24.56
N ALA A 26 -34.81 22.78 23.65
CA ALA A 26 -35.92 22.30 22.83
C ALA A 26 -37.04 21.77 23.74
N ARG A 27 -38.22 22.38 23.65
CA ARG A 27 -39.43 21.86 24.30
C ARG A 27 -39.86 20.61 23.55
N PRO A 28 -40.30 19.55 24.26
CA PRO A 28 -40.90 18.40 23.58
C PRO A 28 -42.15 18.90 22.84
N VAL A 29 -42.14 18.76 21.52
CA VAL A 29 -43.36 18.89 20.72
C VAL A 29 -44.20 17.65 21.03
N ASP A 30 -45.47 17.83 21.36
CA ASP A 30 -46.39 16.71 21.58
C ASP A 30 -46.76 16.10 20.22
N ASP A 31 -45.87 15.25 19.70
CA ASP A 31 -46.02 14.56 18.42
C ASP A 31 -47.27 13.67 18.38
N GLY A 32 -47.92 13.41 19.52
CA GLY A 32 -49.21 12.72 19.58
C GLY A 32 -50.32 13.50 18.87
N GLN A 33 -50.40 14.82 19.08
CA GLN A 33 -51.46 15.63 18.46
C GLN A 33 -51.28 15.74 16.94
N ALA A 34 -50.04 16.00 16.50
CA ALA A 34 -49.70 16.10 15.09
C ALA A 34 -49.93 14.78 14.32
N ARG A 35 -49.69 13.62 14.97
CA ARG A 35 -49.95 12.30 14.37
C ARG A 35 -51.42 11.95 14.28
N LEU A 36 -52.23 12.32 15.29
CA LEU A 36 -53.65 11.98 15.32
C LEU A 36 -54.53 12.90 14.46
N GLU A 37 -54.08 14.13 14.18
CA GLU A 37 -54.82 15.11 13.40
C GLU A 37 -55.27 14.59 12.01
N PRO A 38 -54.41 14.01 11.17
CA PRO A 38 -54.82 13.48 9.86
C PRO A 38 -55.90 12.39 9.96
N HIS A 39 -55.78 11.49 10.95
CA HIS A 39 -56.75 10.41 11.16
C HIS A 39 -58.10 10.93 11.68
N ARG A 40 -58.09 11.95 12.56
CA ARG A 40 -59.31 12.64 13.00
C ARG A 40 -60.00 13.37 11.86
N ARG A 41 -59.24 14.04 10.99
CA ARG A 41 -59.78 14.70 9.78
C ARG A 41 -60.42 13.68 8.84
N ARG A 42 -59.78 12.54 8.62
CA ARG A 42 -60.32 11.46 7.77
C ARG A 42 -61.63 10.90 8.30
N LEU A 43 -61.76 10.73 9.62
CA LEU A 43 -63.02 10.30 10.25
C LEU A 43 -64.13 11.35 10.05
N ALA A 44 -63.81 12.63 10.27
CA ALA A 44 -64.76 13.73 10.08
C ALA A 44 -65.20 13.87 8.61
N GLU A 45 -64.31 13.59 7.66
CA GLU A 45 -64.61 13.59 6.24
C GLU A 45 -65.59 12.47 5.85
N VAL A 46 -65.41 11.25 6.39
CA VAL A 46 -66.36 10.14 6.20
C VAL A 46 -67.75 10.51 6.75
N GLU A 47 -67.81 11.12 7.94
CA GLU A 47 -69.08 11.59 8.52
C GLU A 47 -69.74 12.69 7.68
N ARG A 48 -68.95 13.62 7.14
CA ARG A 48 -69.44 14.68 6.27
C ARG A 48 -70.00 14.15 4.95
N LEU A 49 -69.28 13.24 4.27
CA LEU A 49 -69.75 12.64 3.02
C LEU A 49 -71.06 11.87 3.20
N ALA A 50 -71.24 11.23 4.35
CA ALA A 50 -72.51 10.60 4.71
C ALA A 50 -73.63 11.62 4.98
N ALA A 51 -73.33 12.72 5.67
CA ALA A 51 -74.30 13.80 5.90
C ALA A 51 -74.75 14.46 4.59
N ASP A 52 -73.84 14.58 3.62
CA ASP A 52 -74.10 15.12 2.28
C ASP A 52 -74.82 14.11 1.35
N GLY A 53 -75.12 12.89 1.83
CA GLY A 53 -75.83 11.85 1.09
C GLY A 53 -74.99 11.15 0.00
N LEU A 54 -73.67 11.36 0.01
CA LEU A 54 -72.72 10.84 -0.98
C LEU A 54 -72.20 9.44 -0.65
N LEU A 55 -72.63 8.85 0.47
CA LEU A 55 -72.19 7.53 0.93
C LEU A 55 -73.41 6.68 1.32
N ALA A 56 -73.49 5.44 0.84
CA ALA A 56 -74.57 4.54 1.22
C ALA A 56 -74.45 4.12 2.70
N GLN A 57 -75.59 3.84 3.37
CA GLN A 57 -75.63 3.49 4.80
C GLN A 57 -74.78 2.25 5.16
N ASP A 58 -74.72 1.28 4.25
CA ASP A 58 -73.94 0.06 4.45
C ASP A 58 -72.43 0.30 4.29
N GLU A 59 -72.05 1.23 3.40
CA GLU A 59 -70.66 1.66 3.19
C GLU A 59 -70.16 2.56 4.33
N LEU A 60 -71.04 3.37 4.92
CA LEU A 60 -70.72 4.25 6.06
C LEU A 60 -70.23 3.46 7.27
N LYS A 61 -70.90 2.36 7.62
CA LYS A 61 -70.50 1.55 8.78
C LYS A 61 -69.12 0.95 8.58
N ALA A 62 -68.82 0.47 7.37
CA ALA A 62 -67.52 -0.09 7.02
C ALA A 62 -66.42 0.99 7.02
N ALA A 63 -66.64 2.13 6.36
CA ALA A 63 -65.70 3.24 6.28
C ALA A 63 -65.39 3.85 7.66
N ARG A 64 -66.41 4.00 8.51
CA ARG A 64 -66.25 4.48 9.89
C ARG A 64 -65.46 3.50 10.75
N ALA A 65 -65.71 2.20 10.60
CA ALA A 65 -64.98 1.17 11.33
C ALA A 65 -63.49 1.13 10.92
N GLU A 66 -63.18 1.28 9.64
CA GLU A 66 -61.81 1.32 9.15
C GLU A 66 -61.07 2.60 9.59
N ALA A 67 -61.69 3.77 9.41
CA ALA A 67 -61.11 5.05 9.86
C ALA A 67 -60.91 5.09 11.38
N GLY A 68 -61.86 4.55 12.14
CA GLY A 68 -61.76 4.42 13.60
C GLY A 68 -60.65 3.45 14.03
N ARG A 69 -60.52 2.29 13.37
CA ARG A 69 -59.41 1.36 13.62
C ARG A 69 -58.06 2.02 13.31
N ALA A 70 -57.93 2.71 12.19
CA ALA A 70 -56.70 3.40 11.83
C ALA A 70 -56.32 4.49 12.86
N LEU A 71 -57.30 5.23 13.37
CA LEU A 71 -57.08 6.21 14.43
C LEU A 71 -56.62 5.56 15.74
N LEU A 72 -57.24 4.44 16.13
CA LEU A 72 -56.85 3.68 17.33
C LEU A 72 -55.46 3.08 17.18
N THR A 73 -55.13 2.50 16.02
CA THR A 73 -53.78 1.99 15.73
C THR A 73 -52.74 3.10 15.78
N ALA A 74 -53.04 4.28 15.24
CA ALA A 74 -52.14 5.44 15.34
C ALA A 74 -52.00 5.96 16.77
N ALA A 75 -53.04 5.85 17.60
CA ALA A 75 -53.00 6.20 19.02
C ALA A 75 -52.18 5.19 19.84
N ASP A 76 -52.26 3.90 19.51
CA ASP A 76 -51.47 2.82 20.13
C ASP A 76 -50.00 2.83 19.70
N GLN A 77 -49.69 3.38 18.52
CA GLN A 77 -48.32 3.66 18.07
C GLN A 77 -47.70 4.83 18.84
N THR A 78 -47.73 4.81 20.17
CA THR A 78 -46.78 5.61 20.96
C THR A 78 -45.38 5.11 20.64
N GLU A 79 -44.68 5.78 19.73
CA GLU A 79 -43.24 5.59 19.59
C GLU A 79 -42.62 6.00 20.92
N ALA A 80 -42.38 4.99 21.76
CA ALA A 80 -41.55 5.09 22.93
C ALA A 80 -40.09 5.19 22.45
N TRP A 81 -39.75 6.29 21.78
CA TRP A 81 -38.44 6.86 22.04
C TRP A 81 -38.45 7.22 23.52
N ALA A 82 -38.01 6.25 24.33
CA ALA A 82 -37.75 6.44 25.73
C ALA A 82 -36.80 7.63 25.78
N ARG A 83 -37.34 8.81 26.10
CA ARG A 83 -36.57 10.02 26.30
C ARG A 83 -35.57 9.68 27.40
N GLY A 84 -34.37 9.27 27.01
CA GLY A 84 -33.31 8.93 27.95
C GLY A 84 -33.23 10.07 28.94
N GLY A 85 -33.39 9.76 30.23
CA GLY A 85 -33.44 10.77 31.28
C GLY A 85 -32.24 11.69 31.21
N VAL A 86 -32.34 12.87 31.82
CA VAL A 86 -31.25 13.88 31.84
C VAL A 86 -29.89 13.25 32.25
N GLY A 87 -29.90 12.17 33.04
CA GLY A 87 -28.73 11.36 33.38
C GLY A 87 -28.01 10.72 32.18
N ALA A 88 -28.71 10.12 31.22
CA ALA A 88 -28.11 9.48 30.05
C ALA A 88 -27.41 10.51 29.14
N ARG A 89 -28.01 11.71 28.98
CA ARG A 89 -27.40 12.80 28.21
C ARG A 89 -26.14 13.35 28.88
N LYS A 90 -26.16 13.51 30.22
CA LYS A 90 -24.98 13.92 31.00
C LYS A 90 -23.85 12.89 30.89
N ALA A 91 -24.18 11.60 30.91
CA ALA A 91 -23.20 10.52 30.75
C ALA A 91 -22.52 10.56 29.37
N VAL A 92 -23.26 10.75 28.28
CA VAL A 92 -22.69 10.86 26.93
C VAL A 92 -21.72 12.05 26.81
N VAL A 93 -22.11 13.22 27.33
CA VAL A 93 -21.24 14.41 27.33
C VAL A 93 -19.99 14.18 28.19
N ALA A 94 -20.14 13.54 29.35
CA ALA A 94 -19.02 13.21 30.22
C ALA A 94 -18.04 12.23 29.55
N ILE A 95 -18.56 11.19 28.87
CA ILE A 95 -17.73 10.22 28.13
C ILE A 95 -17.01 10.91 26.97
N ALA A 96 -17.67 11.77 26.20
CA ALA A 96 -17.04 12.52 25.11
C ALA A 96 -15.93 13.44 25.62
N GLY A 97 -16.18 14.17 26.73
CA GLY A 97 -15.17 15.00 27.37
C GLY A 97 -13.99 14.18 27.91
N ALA A 98 -14.27 13.05 28.56
CA ALA A 98 -13.25 12.13 29.04
C ALA A 98 -12.40 11.55 27.90
N ALA A 99 -13.00 11.22 26.76
CA ALA A 99 -12.28 10.76 25.57
C ALA A 99 -11.35 11.83 25.00
N CYS A 100 -11.77 13.10 24.95
CA CYS A 100 -10.90 14.20 24.53
C CYS A 100 -9.71 14.40 25.48
N VAL A 101 -9.96 14.39 26.80
CA VAL A 101 -8.89 14.51 27.81
C VAL A 101 -7.94 13.33 27.75
N ALA A 102 -8.47 12.11 27.60
CA ALA A 102 -7.66 10.91 27.40
C ALA A 102 -6.82 11.01 26.13
N GLY A 103 -7.37 11.53 25.02
CA GLY A 103 -6.62 11.75 23.78
C GLY A 103 -5.45 12.72 23.95
N VAL A 104 -5.67 13.85 24.66
CA VAL A 104 -4.59 14.77 25.01
C VAL A 104 -3.57 14.10 25.92
N GLY A 105 -4.02 13.36 26.93
CA GLY A 105 -3.13 12.62 27.84
C GLY A 105 -2.27 11.59 27.11
N VAL A 106 -2.86 10.82 26.18
CA VAL A 106 -2.14 9.88 25.32
C VAL A 106 -1.14 10.60 24.43
N TYR A 107 -1.50 11.74 23.83
CA TYR A 107 -0.57 12.53 23.02
C TYR A 107 0.59 13.11 23.85
N VAL A 108 0.34 13.57 25.08
CA VAL A 108 1.41 14.04 25.98
C VAL A 108 2.29 12.88 26.43
N TRP A 109 1.74 11.68 26.60
CA TRP A 109 2.48 10.50 27.05
C TRP A 109 3.30 9.82 25.94
N LEU A 110 2.74 9.69 24.73
CA LEU A 110 3.41 9.03 23.59
C LEU A 110 4.09 10.00 22.62
N GLY A 111 3.60 11.23 22.54
CA GLY A 111 4.06 12.24 21.60
C GLY A 111 5.23 13.06 22.12
N HIS A 112 5.67 14.01 21.29
CA HIS A 112 6.74 14.93 21.60
C HIS A 112 6.24 16.38 21.47
N PRO A 113 5.45 16.87 22.45
CA PRO A 113 4.90 18.23 22.41
C PRO A 113 5.98 19.33 22.42
N GLU A 114 7.17 18.98 22.90
CA GLU A 114 8.35 19.86 22.98
C GLU A 114 9.00 20.13 21.60
N LEU A 115 8.71 19.31 20.59
CA LEU A 115 9.34 19.48 19.28
C LEU A 115 8.73 20.68 18.55
N PRO A 116 9.55 21.64 18.07
CA PRO A 116 9.06 22.74 17.26
C PRO A 116 8.55 22.23 15.90
N ASP A 117 7.69 23.01 15.26
CA ASP A 117 7.25 22.76 13.88
C ASP A 117 8.50 22.56 12.98
N GLN A 118 8.55 21.45 12.24
CA GLN A 118 9.62 21.14 11.26
C GLN A 118 9.12 21.25 9.80
N PRO A 119 8.93 22.48 9.25
CA PRO A 119 8.53 22.68 7.86
C PRO A 119 9.42 21.90 6.90
N TYR A 120 8.81 21.30 5.88
CA TYR A 120 9.52 20.54 4.85
C TYR A 120 10.70 21.32 4.25
N LEU A 121 10.49 22.60 3.90
CA LEU A 121 11.54 23.44 3.32
C LEU A 121 12.74 23.67 4.26
N LYS A 122 12.51 23.77 5.58
CA LYS A 122 13.62 23.90 6.54
C LYS A 122 14.44 22.63 6.62
N ARG A 123 13.78 21.46 6.67
CA ARG A 123 14.46 20.17 6.67
C ARG A 123 15.27 19.93 5.40
N VAL A 124 14.72 20.29 4.24
CA VAL A 124 15.46 20.19 2.97
C VAL A 124 16.68 21.11 2.96
N ALA A 125 16.59 22.33 3.52
CA ALA A 125 17.73 23.23 3.63
C ALA A 125 18.82 22.66 4.57
N GLU A 126 18.43 22.06 5.69
CA GLU A 126 19.37 21.36 6.59
C GLU A 126 20.05 20.18 5.89
N TRP A 127 19.31 19.38 5.13
CA TRP A 127 19.89 18.28 4.35
C TRP A 127 20.82 18.79 3.24
N LYS A 128 20.48 19.90 2.57
CA LYS A 128 21.35 20.52 1.55
C LYS A 128 22.69 20.97 2.13
N ALA A 129 22.73 21.34 3.41
CA ALA A 129 23.95 21.74 4.12
C ALA A 129 24.70 20.57 4.77
N ALA A 130 24.10 19.39 4.88
CA ALA A 130 24.72 18.19 5.44
C ALA A 130 25.63 17.48 4.41
N ASP A 131 26.48 16.57 4.90
CA ASP A 131 27.30 15.73 4.04
C ASP A 131 26.42 14.73 3.25
N PRO A 132 26.40 14.79 1.91
CA PRO A 132 25.58 13.89 1.09
C PRO A 132 25.85 12.40 1.32
N SER A 133 27.06 12.02 1.73
CA SER A 133 27.41 10.62 2.00
C SER A 133 26.70 10.02 3.22
N THR A 134 26.19 10.89 4.10
CA THR A 134 25.46 10.50 5.32
C THR A 134 23.94 10.52 5.13
N LEU A 135 23.46 11.00 3.98
CA LEU A 135 22.04 11.16 3.72
C LEU A 135 21.44 9.92 3.06
N GLU A 136 20.27 9.54 3.55
CA GLU A 136 19.41 8.57 2.87
C GLU A 136 19.08 9.02 1.44
N PRO A 137 19.00 8.11 0.46
CA PRO A 137 18.72 8.46 -0.94
C PRO A 137 17.48 9.32 -1.15
N ALA A 138 16.42 9.09 -0.37
CA ALA A 138 15.19 9.87 -0.42
C ALA A 138 15.40 11.35 0.01
N LYS A 139 16.31 11.62 0.95
CA LYS A 139 16.66 12.99 1.36
C LYS A 139 17.50 13.68 0.29
N ILE A 140 18.43 12.96 -0.33
CA ILE A 140 19.22 13.46 -1.47
C ILE A 140 18.27 13.82 -2.62
N ALA A 141 17.29 12.97 -2.93
CA ALA A 141 16.27 13.26 -3.94
C ALA A 141 15.49 14.55 -3.61
N ALA A 142 15.06 14.75 -2.37
CA ALA A 142 14.37 15.98 -1.96
C ALA A 142 15.23 17.24 -2.15
N VAL A 143 16.53 17.16 -1.85
CA VAL A 143 17.48 18.26 -2.09
C VAL A 143 17.62 18.53 -3.59
N LEU A 144 17.82 17.48 -4.40
CA LEU A 144 18.00 17.58 -5.85
C LEU A 144 16.76 18.08 -6.57
N GLU A 145 15.56 17.82 -6.06
CA GLU A 145 14.32 18.39 -6.58
C GLU A 145 14.29 19.92 -6.41
N GLY A 146 14.76 20.43 -5.27
CA GLY A 146 14.97 21.86 -5.07
C GLY A 146 16.02 22.45 -6.02
N VAL A 147 17.16 21.76 -6.20
CA VAL A 147 18.23 22.21 -7.12
C VAL A 147 17.75 22.22 -8.58
N ALA A 148 16.96 21.22 -8.99
CA ALA A 148 16.37 21.18 -10.33
C ALA A 148 15.37 22.33 -10.55
N ALA A 149 14.63 22.73 -9.51
CA ALA A 149 13.75 23.89 -9.57
C ALA A 149 14.53 25.23 -9.66
N GLU A 150 15.67 25.34 -8.97
CA GLU A 150 16.58 26.49 -9.06
C GLU A 150 17.27 26.58 -10.44
N ARG A 151 17.45 25.45 -11.13
CA ARG A 151 18.13 25.34 -12.43
C ARG A 151 17.23 24.71 -13.51
N PRO A 152 16.15 25.39 -13.95
CA PRO A 152 15.10 24.78 -14.78
C PRO A 152 15.55 24.33 -16.18
N ASN A 153 16.66 24.87 -16.68
CA ASN A 153 17.23 24.56 -18.01
C ASN A 153 18.42 23.59 -17.95
N ASP A 154 18.83 23.17 -16.76
CA ASP A 154 19.94 22.25 -16.56
C ASP A 154 19.41 20.83 -16.43
N ALA A 155 19.89 19.92 -17.28
CA ALA A 155 19.52 18.51 -17.22
C ALA A 155 20.24 17.77 -16.08
N GLU A 156 21.40 18.27 -15.63
CA GLU A 156 22.26 17.55 -14.70
C GLU A 156 21.61 17.30 -13.33
N PRO A 157 20.95 18.28 -12.67
CA PRO A 157 20.22 18.04 -11.43
C PRO A 157 19.11 17.01 -11.58
N LEU A 158 18.44 16.97 -12.74
CA LEU A 158 17.37 16.00 -13.02
C LEU A 158 17.93 14.58 -13.17
N VAL A 159 19.12 14.43 -13.79
CA VAL A 159 19.82 13.14 -13.88
C VAL A 159 20.21 12.63 -12.50
N PHE A 160 20.78 13.48 -11.65
CA PHE A 160 21.11 13.08 -10.28
C PHE A 160 19.85 12.81 -9.44
N LEU A 161 18.79 13.60 -9.62
CA LEU A 161 17.50 13.37 -8.97
C LEU A 161 16.97 11.98 -9.32
N ALA A 162 17.04 11.60 -10.59
CA ALA A 162 16.64 10.28 -11.03
C ALA A 162 17.45 9.16 -10.35
N LYS A 163 18.78 9.29 -10.31
CA LYS A 163 19.66 8.31 -9.64
C LYS A 163 19.34 8.19 -8.14
N ALA A 164 19.10 9.32 -7.47
CA ALA A 164 18.74 9.34 -6.05
C ALA A 164 17.36 8.71 -5.79
N ARG A 165 16.37 8.98 -6.66
CA ARG A 165 15.03 8.36 -6.59
C ARG A 165 15.08 6.86 -6.85
N ALA A 166 15.83 6.41 -7.85
CA ALA A 166 16.04 4.99 -8.11
C ALA A 166 16.70 4.28 -6.91
N ALA A 167 17.72 4.90 -6.30
CA ALA A 167 18.36 4.38 -5.09
C ALA A 167 17.42 4.38 -3.86
N ALA A 168 16.43 5.28 -3.83
CA ALA A 168 15.37 5.30 -2.82
C ALA A 168 14.24 4.27 -3.09
N GLY A 169 14.31 3.52 -4.20
CA GLY A 169 13.26 2.60 -4.64
C GLY A 169 12.08 3.26 -5.38
N ASP A 170 12.14 4.57 -5.64
CA ASP A 170 11.14 5.33 -6.39
C ASP A 170 11.48 5.33 -7.89
N MET A 171 11.25 4.18 -8.54
CA MET A 171 11.53 4.03 -9.99
C MET A 171 10.65 4.94 -10.85
N ALA A 172 9.37 5.07 -10.52
CA ALA A 172 8.45 5.96 -11.24
C ALA A 172 8.89 7.43 -11.15
N GLY A 173 9.33 7.89 -9.98
CA GLY A 173 9.87 9.23 -9.82
C GLY A 173 11.22 9.43 -10.53
N ALA A 174 12.03 8.37 -10.67
CA ALA A 174 13.25 8.39 -11.45
C ALA A 174 12.98 8.53 -12.95
N GLU A 175 12.03 7.74 -13.48
CA GLU A 175 11.58 7.82 -14.87
C GLU A 175 11.09 9.24 -15.21
N GLN A 176 10.24 9.82 -14.35
CA GLN A 176 9.73 11.19 -14.53
C GLN A 176 10.85 12.24 -14.57
N ALA A 177 11.88 12.09 -13.72
CA ALA A 177 13.02 13.00 -13.72
C ALA A 177 13.87 12.85 -15.00
N LEU A 178 14.06 11.61 -15.48
CA LEU A 178 14.78 11.35 -16.74
C LEU A 178 14.04 11.83 -17.97
N ARG A 179 12.72 11.71 -18.02
CA ARG A 179 11.89 12.29 -19.09
C ARG A 179 12.10 13.80 -19.19
N LYS A 180 12.04 14.50 -18.05
CA LYS A 180 12.37 15.94 -18.02
C LYS A 180 13.81 16.20 -18.45
N ALA A 181 14.76 15.35 -18.05
CA ALA A 181 16.16 15.51 -18.40
C ALA A 181 16.42 15.36 -19.91
N VAL A 182 15.78 14.37 -20.58
CA VAL A 182 15.90 14.23 -22.05
C VAL A 182 15.22 15.38 -22.79
N ASP A 183 14.16 15.97 -22.25
CA ASP A 183 13.55 17.18 -22.83
C ASP A 183 14.49 18.39 -22.76
N ARG A 184 15.31 18.49 -21.70
CA ARG A 184 16.30 19.58 -21.54
C ARG A 184 17.56 19.35 -22.34
N ALA A 185 18.02 18.11 -22.46
CA ALA A 185 19.25 17.78 -23.18
C ALA A 185 19.05 16.55 -24.09
N PRO A 186 18.36 16.71 -25.22
CA PRO A 186 17.97 15.58 -26.08
C PRO A 186 19.14 14.88 -26.79
N ASN A 187 20.32 15.50 -26.81
CA ASN A 187 21.52 14.94 -27.46
C ASN A 187 22.49 14.27 -26.47
N ARG A 188 22.12 14.16 -25.20
CA ARG A 188 22.93 13.48 -24.16
C ARG A 188 22.64 11.98 -24.17
N ALA A 189 23.60 11.19 -24.65
CA ALA A 189 23.45 9.73 -24.73
C ALA A 189 23.24 9.07 -23.37
N ASP A 190 23.96 9.54 -22.34
CA ASP A 190 23.92 9.01 -20.98
C ASP A 190 22.51 9.07 -20.34
N ILE A 191 21.74 10.12 -20.64
CA ILE A 191 20.38 10.29 -20.11
C ILE A 191 19.41 9.32 -20.80
N TRP A 192 19.51 9.17 -22.12
CA TRP A 192 18.74 8.19 -22.88
C TRP A 192 19.04 6.76 -22.42
N SER A 193 20.32 6.44 -22.19
CA SER A 193 20.74 5.14 -21.68
C SER A 193 20.20 4.86 -20.29
N LEU A 194 20.21 5.85 -19.39
CA LEU A 194 19.67 5.70 -18.04
C LEU A 194 18.14 5.56 -18.04
N LEU A 195 17.45 6.26 -18.94
CA LEU A 195 16.01 6.11 -19.15
C LEU A 195 15.67 4.70 -19.67
N GLY A 196 16.43 4.19 -20.64
CA GLY A 196 16.27 2.83 -21.14
C GLY A 196 16.44 1.78 -20.04
N GLU A 197 17.46 1.93 -19.19
CA GLU A 197 17.69 1.04 -18.04
C GLU A 197 16.55 1.11 -17.01
N THR A 198 15.99 2.30 -16.78
CA THR A 198 14.85 2.46 -15.88
C THR A 198 13.64 1.66 -16.41
N PHE A 199 13.35 1.72 -17.71
CA PHE A 199 12.31 0.89 -18.32
C PHE A 199 12.58 -0.61 -18.18
N VAL A 200 13.83 -1.06 -18.32
CA VAL A 200 14.18 -2.47 -18.12
C VAL A 200 13.93 -2.90 -16.67
N ILE A 201 14.30 -2.06 -15.69
CA ILE A 201 14.07 -2.35 -14.26
C ILE A 201 12.58 -2.43 -13.96
N GLU A 202 11.78 -1.49 -14.45
CA GLU A 202 10.32 -1.48 -14.28
C GLU A 202 9.66 -2.71 -14.92
N ALA A 203 10.18 -3.15 -16.07
CA ALA A 203 9.78 -4.37 -16.75
C ALA A 203 10.45 -5.64 -16.18
N LYS A 204 11.07 -5.58 -14.99
CA LYS A 204 11.70 -6.71 -14.29
C LYS A 204 12.74 -7.47 -15.12
N GLY A 205 13.48 -6.74 -15.94
CA GLY A 205 14.55 -7.27 -16.79
C GLY A 205 14.14 -7.50 -18.25
N ASP A 206 12.86 -7.36 -18.59
CA ASP A 206 12.39 -7.45 -19.97
C ASP A 206 12.72 -6.17 -20.75
N ILE A 207 13.20 -6.31 -21.99
CA ILE A 207 13.60 -5.18 -22.82
C ILE A 207 12.47 -4.83 -23.79
N GLY A 208 11.50 -4.07 -23.28
CA GLY A 208 10.33 -3.62 -24.04
C GLY A 208 10.65 -2.61 -25.15
N ALA A 209 9.60 -2.20 -25.89
CA ALA A 209 9.71 -1.24 -26.99
C ALA A 209 10.28 0.12 -26.54
N ASP A 210 9.84 0.63 -25.39
CA ASP A 210 10.30 1.92 -24.86
C ASP A 210 11.78 1.89 -24.45
N ALA A 211 12.23 0.80 -23.83
CA ALA A 211 13.64 0.58 -23.52
C ALA A 211 14.49 0.57 -24.80
N LYS A 212 14.08 -0.20 -25.81
CA LYS A 212 14.77 -0.23 -27.12
C LYS A 212 14.80 1.14 -27.79
N LEU A 213 13.70 1.89 -27.75
CA LEU A 213 13.66 3.25 -28.29
C LEU A 213 14.70 4.15 -27.60
N ALA A 214 14.73 4.13 -26.27
CA ALA A 214 15.67 4.93 -25.49
C ALA A 214 17.13 4.54 -25.77
N PHE A 215 17.47 3.25 -25.79
CA PHE A 215 18.82 2.80 -26.12
C PHE A 215 19.23 3.14 -27.57
N ASN A 216 18.32 3.04 -28.53
CA ASN A 216 18.60 3.47 -29.90
C ASN A 216 18.86 4.99 -30.00
N ARG A 217 18.14 5.81 -29.22
CA ARG A 217 18.43 7.24 -29.10
C ARG A 217 19.81 7.50 -28.50
N ALA A 218 20.18 6.73 -27.47
CA ALA A 218 21.50 6.83 -26.86
C ALA A 218 22.62 6.49 -27.85
N VAL A 219 22.56 5.34 -28.54
CA VAL A 219 23.58 4.94 -29.54
C VAL A 219 23.64 5.92 -30.71
N LYS A 220 22.50 6.53 -31.09
CA LYS A 220 22.48 7.58 -32.12
C LYS A 220 23.22 8.85 -31.67
N ALA A 221 23.12 9.20 -30.38
CA ALA A 221 23.81 10.36 -29.81
C ALA A 221 25.30 10.07 -29.54
N ASP A 222 25.62 8.89 -29.01
CA ASP A 222 26.98 8.38 -28.83
C ASP A 222 27.06 6.90 -29.22
N PRO A 223 27.67 6.59 -30.38
CA PRO A 223 27.87 5.22 -30.83
C PRO A 223 28.74 4.36 -29.90
N LYS A 224 29.42 4.95 -28.91
CA LYS A 224 30.26 4.26 -27.94
C LYS A 224 29.57 4.01 -26.60
N ASP A 225 28.31 4.42 -26.42
CA ASP A 225 27.58 4.20 -25.16
C ASP A 225 27.51 2.71 -24.82
N LEU A 226 28.26 2.32 -23.78
CA LEU A 226 28.42 0.92 -23.38
C LEU A 226 27.10 0.31 -22.89
N ARG A 227 26.31 1.08 -22.13
CA ARG A 227 25.05 0.62 -21.55
C ARG A 227 24.04 0.33 -22.65
N ALA A 228 23.87 1.26 -23.59
CA ALA A 228 22.92 1.10 -24.67
C ALA A 228 23.30 -0.05 -25.61
N ARG A 229 24.59 -0.18 -25.96
CA ARG A 229 25.08 -1.31 -26.78
C ARG A 229 24.88 -2.65 -26.08
N TYR A 230 25.11 -2.72 -24.77
CA TYR A 230 24.86 -3.93 -23.99
C TYR A 230 23.40 -4.36 -24.05
N TYR A 231 22.47 -3.45 -23.72
CA TYR A 231 21.04 -3.79 -23.69
C TYR A 231 20.44 -4.03 -25.08
N LEU A 232 20.91 -3.37 -26.13
CA LEU A 232 20.47 -3.66 -27.50
C LEU A 232 20.93 -5.06 -27.96
N GLY A 233 22.17 -5.46 -27.66
CA GLY A 233 22.64 -6.82 -27.91
C GLY A 233 21.82 -7.85 -27.13
N ARG A 234 21.54 -7.57 -25.85
CA ARG A 234 20.68 -8.40 -24.99
C ARG A 234 19.26 -8.54 -25.57
N ALA A 235 18.70 -7.45 -26.11
CA ALA A 235 17.38 -7.45 -26.73
C ALA A 235 17.33 -8.33 -27.97
N ARG A 236 18.35 -8.29 -28.83
CA ARG A 236 18.45 -9.17 -30.01
C ARG A 236 18.47 -10.65 -29.61
N ILE A 237 19.21 -11.00 -28.56
CA ILE A 237 19.27 -12.37 -28.03
C ILE A 237 17.90 -12.78 -27.50
N ALA A 238 17.22 -11.91 -26.73
CA ALA A 238 15.88 -12.17 -26.22
C ALA A 238 14.84 -12.36 -27.33
N GLU A 239 15.00 -11.67 -28.46
CA GLU A 239 14.12 -11.76 -29.64
C GLU A 239 14.44 -12.96 -30.56
N GLY A 240 15.46 -13.76 -30.23
CA GLY A 240 15.84 -14.96 -30.95
C GLY A 240 17.00 -14.79 -31.95
N ASP A 241 17.47 -13.55 -32.19
CA ASP A 241 18.69 -13.29 -32.95
C ASP A 241 19.93 -13.43 -32.06
N VAL A 242 20.15 -14.66 -31.58
CA VAL A 242 21.24 -14.99 -30.64
C VAL A 242 22.60 -14.74 -31.28
N ALA A 243 22.79 -15.17 -32.54
CA ALA A 243 24.05 -14.99 -33.25
C ALA A 243 24.39 -13.50 -33.46
N GLY A 244 23.41 -12.69 -33.87
CA GLY A 244 23.58 -11.26 -34.05
C GLY A 244 23.86 -10.53 -32.75
N GLY A 245 23.08 -10.80 -31.70
CA GLY A 245 23.27 -10.15 -30.40
C GLY A 245 24.57 -10.54 -29.69
N VAL A 246 25.00 -11.81 -29.78
CA VAL A 246 26.32 -12.24 -29.30
C VAL A 246 27.44 -11.60 -30.12
N GLY A 247 27.25 -11.42 -31.44
CA GLY A 247 28.16 -10.66 -32.29
C GLY A 247 28.35 -9.22 -31.79
N ASP A 248 27.26 -8.54 -31.47
CA ASP A 248 27.30 -7.18 -30.90
C ASP A 248 28.01 -7.14 -29.55
N TRP A 249 27.74 -8.10 -28.67
CA TRP A 249 28.43 -8.22 -27.38
C TRP A 249 29.91 -8.51 -27.51
N ARG A 250 30.34 -9.32 -28.49
CA ARG A 250 31.78 -9.51 -28.79
C ARG A 250 32.43 -8.22 -29.28
N ALA A 251 31.75 -7.46 -30.14
CA ALA A 251 32.24 -6.16 -30.58
C ALA A 251 32.33 -5.15 -29.43
N LEU A 252 31.36 -5.19 -28.50
CA LEU A 252 31.40 -4.41 -27.26
C LEU A 252 32.57 -4.83 -26.37
N LEU A 253 32.72 -6.13 -26.11
CA LEU A 253 33.82 -6.71 -25.34
C LEU A 253 35.18 -6.26 -25.88
N ASN A 254 35.38 -6.30 -27.19
CA ASN A 254 36.62 -5.88 -27.84
C ASN A 254 36.90 -4.38 -27.74
N SER A 255 35.89 -3.55 -27.46
CA SER A 255 36.07 -2.11 -27.22
C SER A 255 36.40 -1.75 -25.77
N LEU A 256 36.23 -2.68 -24.82
CA LEU A 256 36.57 -2.49 -23.41
C LEU A 256 38.09 -2.66 -23.18
N ALA A 257 38.61 -1.94 -22.20
CA ALA A 257 40.01 -2.06 -21.80
C ALA A 257 40.34 -3.49 -21.32
N PRO A 258 41.58 -3.99 -21.53
CA PRO A 258 41.93 -5.37 -21.17
C PRO A 258 41.75 -5.71 -19.68
N ASP A 259 41.91 -4.72 -18.80
CA ASP A 259 41.82 -4.79 -17.34
C ASP A 259 40.45 -4.38 -16.78
N ASP A 260 39.49 -4.02 -17.64
CA ASP A 260 38.13 -3.63 -17.23
C ASP A 260 37.38 -4.83 -16.61
N PRO A 261 36.89 -4.75 -15.35
CA PRO A 261 36.07 -5.79 -14.76
C PRO A 261 34.84 -6.16 -15.60
N ALA A 262 34.25 -5.20 -16.32
CA ALA A 262 33.11 -5.41 -17.20
C ALA A 262 33.47 -6.36 -18.37
N ARG A 263 34.74 -6.40 -18.79
CA ARG A 263 35.22 -7.33 -19.81
C ARG A 263 35.10 -8.77 -19.33
N THR A 264 35.46 -9.05 -18.08
CA THR A 264 35.37 -10.41 -17.52
C THR A 264 33.92 -10.83 -17.34
N ALA A 265 33.07 -9.94 -16.85
CA ALA A 265 31.63 -10.19 -16.67
C ALA A 265 30.94 -10.47 -18.01
N LEU A 266 31.14 -9.60 -19.01
CA LEU A 266 30.53 -9.75 -20.33
C LEU A 266 31.05 -10.99 -21.07
N GLY A 267 32.34 -11.32 -20.93
CA GLY A 267 32.91 -12.53 -21.53
C GLY A 267 32.28 -13.81 -20.98
N ARG A 268 31.96 -13.85 -19.69
CA ARG A 268 31.24 -14.96 -19.07
C ARG A 268 29.80 -15.05 -19.56
N GLU A 269 29.09 -13.93 -19.59
CA GLU A 269 27.70 -13.88 -20.05
C GLU A 269 27.57 -14.31 -21.52
N ILE A 270 28.52 -13.89 -22.37
CA ILE A 270 28.59 -14.38 -23.77
C ILE A 270 28.73 -15.91 -23.80
N ALA A 271 29.66 -16.49 -23.03
CA ALA A 271 29.88 -17.93 -23.03
C ALA A 271 28.65 -18.71 -22.52
N GLU A 272 27.94 -18.18 -21.52
CA GLU A 272 26.71 -18.76 -20.99
C GLU A 272 25.58 -18.73 -22.04
N VAL A 273 25.38 -17.60 -22.72
CA VAL A 273 24.37 -17.47 -23.78
C VAL A 273 24.67 -18.39 -24.96
N GLU A 274 25.94 -18.52 -25.34
CA GLU A 274 26.34 -19.43 -26.43
C GLU A 274 26.14 -20.89 -26.07
N ALA A 275 26.42 -21.28 -24.82
CA ALA A 275 26.18 -22.63 -24.34
C ALA A 275 24.69 -22.97 -24.23
N ALA A 276 23.87 -22.00 -23.80
CA ALA A 276 22.42 -22.18 -23.63
C ALA A 276 21.62 -21.98 -24.93
N GLY A 277 22.21 -21.35 -25.95
CA GLY A 277 21.50 -20.99 -27.18
C GLY A 277 20.51 -19.85 -27.02
N GLY A 278 20.69 -18.98 -26.01
CA GLY A 278 19.77 -17.89 -25.67
C GLY A 278 20.09 -17.27 -24.31
N LEU A 279 19.34 -16.22 -23.90
CA LEU A 279 19.52 -15.65 -22.56
C LEU A 279 19.22 -16.72 -21.50
N PRO A 280 20.08 -16.89 -20.48
CA PRO A 280 19.78 -17.78 -19.38
C PRO A 280 18.48 -17.30 -18.73
N SER A 281 17.47 -18.17 -18.74
CA SER A 281 16.24 -17.87 -18.02
C SER A 281 16.58 -17.72 -16.54
N VAL A 282 16.20 -16.60 -15.92
CA VAL A 282 16.17 -16.44 -14.46
C VAL A 282 15.02 -17.29 -13.90
N GLN A 283 15.01 -18.56 -14.24
CA GLN A 283 14.30 -19.58 -13.48
C GLN A 283 15.22 -19.93 -12.30
N PRO A 284 14.69 -20.12 -11.09
CA PRO A 284 15.48 -20.59 -9.97
C PRO A 284 15.93 -22.03 -10.25
N THR A 285 17.05 -22.19 -10.94
CA THR A 285 17.72 -23.47 -11.24
C THR A 285 18.21 -24.21 -9.98
N ALA A 286 18.06 -23.60 -8.80
CA ALA A 286 18.18 -24.29 -7.52
C ALA A 286 17.11 -25.38 -7.32
N SER A 287 15.99 -25.31 -8.03
CA SER A 287 14.84 -26.22 -7.84
C SER A 287 15.01 -27.58 -8.53
N GLU A 288 15.94 -27.71 -9.48
CA GLU A 288 16.08 -28.92 -10.31
C GLU A 288 17.37 -29.72 -10.05
N ASN A 289 18.31 -29.20 -9.25
CA ASN A 289 19.52 -29.92 -8.88
C ASN A 289 19.26 -30.85 -7.66
N PRO A 290 19.31 -32.19 -7.82
CA PRO A 290 19.07 -33.13 -6.70
C PRO A 290 20.06 -32.93 -5.54
N GLN A 291 21.27 -32.46 -5.84
CA GLN A 291 22.31 -32.13 -4.87
C GLN A 291 21.93 -30.94 -3.97
N VAL A 292 21.27 -29.92 -4.55
CA VAL A 292 20.83 -28.71 -3.84
C VAL A 292 19.59 -29.02 -3.01
N GLN A 293 18.68 -29.87 -3.52
CA GLN A 293 17.54 -30.37 -2.75
C GLN A 293 17.99 -31.17 -1.51
N GLY A 294 18.97 -32.07 -1.67
CA GLY A 294 19.56 -32.81 -0.55
C GLY A 294 20.24 -31.90 0.48
N MET A 295 20.88 -30.83 0.03
CA MET A 295 21.49 -29.83 0.91
C MET A 295 20.44 -29.03 1.70
N ILE A 296 19.36 -28.60 1.05
CA ILE A 296 18.23 -27.90 1.70
C ILE A 296 17.55 -28.81 2.73
N ALA A 297 17.28 -30.07 2.38
CA ALA A 297 16.72 -31.05 3.32
C ALA A 297 17.62 -31.24 4.54
N GLY A 298 18.95 -31.35 4.35
CA GLY A 298 19.92 -31.43 5.44
C GLY A 298 19.93 -30.20 6.35
N MET A 299 19.79 -28.98 5.78
CA MET A 299 19.71 -27.75 6.58
C MET A 299 18.43 -27.67 7.41
N VAL A 300 17.29 -28.14 6.88
CA VAL A 300 16.00 -28.18 7.59
C VAL A 300 16.03 -29.21 8.73
N GLU A 301 16.63 -30.38 8.51
CA GLU A 301 16.84 -31.39 9.56
C GLU A 301 17.76 -30.88 10.67
N GLY A 302 18.82 -30.12 10.33
CA GLY A 302 19.68 -29.46 11.31
C GLY A 302 18.94 -28.42 12.17
N LEU A 303 18.02 -27.67 11.55
CA LEU A 303 17.13 -26.75 12.28
C LEU A 303 16.16 -27.51 13.20
N ALA A 304 15.58 -28.62 12.73
CA ALA A 304 14.70 -29.47 13.53
C ALA A 304 15.42 -30.05 14.76
N ALA A 305 16.65 -30.55 14.58
CA ALA A 305 17.47 -31.09 15.66
C ALA A 305 17.84 -30.00 16.69
N ARG A 306 18.14 -28.78 16.24
CA ARG A 306 18.40 -27.64 17.13
C ARG A 306 17.17 -27.27 17.95
N LEU A 307 15.99 -27.22 17.33
CA LEU A 307 14.74 -26.88 18.01
C LEU A 307 14.28 -27.98 18.98
N ALA A 308 14.67 -29.23 18.75
CA ALA A 308 14.48 -30.30 19.72
C ALA A 308 15.34 -30.09 20.99
N GLN A 309 16.54 -29.54 20.86
CA GLN A 309 17.45 -29.24 21.98
C GLN A 309 17.15 -27.89 22.65
N SER A 310 16.62 -26.93 21.91
CA SER A 310 16.29 -25.58 22.37
C SER A 310 14.88 -25.19 21.88
N PRO A 311 13.82 -25.64 22.57
CA PRO A 311 12.45 -25.50 22.10
C PRO A 311 11.84 -24.11 22.32
N ASP A 312 12.53 -23.19 23.01
CA ASP A 312 12.09 -21.82 23.31
C ASP A 312 12.43 -20.80 22.21
N ASP A 313 12.32 -21.19 20.94
CA ASP A 313 12.57 -20.30 19.78
C ASP A 313 11.32 -20.20 18.88
N PRO A 314 10.42 -19.24 19.14
CA PRO A 314 9.19 -19.06 18.36
C PRO A 314 9.43 -18.86 16.87
N ASP A 315 10.46 -18.08 16.51
CA ASP A 315 10.79 -17.77 15.12
C ASP A 315 11.39 -18.99 14.40
N GLY A 316 12.20 -19.78 15.11
CA GLY A 316 12.72 -21.05 14.62
C GLY A 316 11.62 -22.05 14.29
N TRP A 317 10.60 -22.19 15.15
CA TRP A 317 9.45 -23.06 14.88
C TRP A 317 8.63 -22.61 13.68
N VAL A 318 8.41 -21.29 13.50
CA VAL A 318 7.74 -20.75 12.30
C VAL A 318 8.53 -21.04 11.03
N ARG A 319 9.86 -20.89 11.07
CA ARG A 319 10.74 -21.22 9.93
C ARG A 319 10.69 -22.70 9.59
N LEU A 320 10.70 -23.58 10.59
CA LEU A 320 10.64 -25.02 10.40
C LEU A 320 9.33 -25.46 9.74
N VAL A 321 8.19 -24.97 10.24
CA VAL A 321 6.87 -25.26 9.65
C VAL A 321 6.78 -24.79 8.20
N ARG A 322 7.28 -23.58 7.90
CA ARG A 322 7.32 -23.04 6.53
C ARG A 322 8.20 -23.89 5.62
N ALA A 323 9.37 -24.31 6.09
CA ALA A 323 10.30 -25.12 5.30
C ALA A 323 9.67 -26.47 4.92
N TYR A 324 9.01 -27.16 5.85
CA TYR A 324 8.29 -28.39 5.53
C TYR A 324 7.09 -28.18 4.61
N ALA A 325 6.38 -27.06 4.74
CA ALA A 325 5.27 -26.72 3.85
C ALA A 325 5.75 -26.52 2.40
N VAL A 326 6.86 -25.81 2.19
CA VAL A 326 7.46 -25.57 0.87
C VAL A 326 7.99 -26.86 0.24
N LEU A 327 8.63 -27.72 1.04
CA LEU A 327 9.18 -29.01 0.60
C LEU A 327 8.10 -30.09 0.34
N GLY A 328 6.83 -29.82 0.68
CA GLY A 328 5.73 -30.78 0.53
C GLY A 328 5.69 -31.89 1.60
N GLU A 329 6.55 -31.80 2.62
CA GLU A 329 6.68 -32.73 3.75
C GLU A 329 5.53 -32.52 4.77
N SER A 330 4.30 -32.76 4.32
CA SER A 330 3.07 -32.39 5.06
C SER A 330 2.99 -33.05 6.44
N ALA A 331 3.44 -34.31 6.57
CA ALA A 331 3.45 -35.01 7.85
C ALA A 331 4.42 -34.36 8.87
N LYS A 332 5.61 -33.96 8.43
CA LYS A 332 6.61 -33.28 9.28
C LYS A 332 6.17 -31.86 9.63
N ARG A 333 5.57 -31.15 8.67
CA ARG A 333 4.95 -29.84 8.89
C ARG A 333 3.90 -29.90 9.99
N ASP A 334 2.97 -30.85 9.91
CA ASP A 334 1.85 -30.94 10.84
C ASP A 334 2.31 -31.35 12.25
N ALA A 335 3.30 -32.24 12.34
CA ALA A 335 3.95 -32.59 13.60
C ALA A 335 4.64 -31.36 14.24
N ALA A 336 5.44 -30.62 13.48
CA ALA A 336 6.11 -29.41 13.96
C ALA A 336 5.11 -28.31 14.38
N LEU A 337 4.03 -28.15 13.61
CA LEU A 337 2.95 -27.21 13.92
C LEU A 337 2.23 -27.57 15.22
N ALA A 338 1.93 -28.84 15.45
CA ALA A 338 1.29 -29.31 16.67
C ALA A 338 2.19 -29.07 17.89
N THR A 339 3.48 -29.41 17.80
CA THR A 339 4.45 -29.18 18.88
C THR A 339 4.59 -27.69 19.20
N ALA A 340 4.76 -26.83 18.19
CA ALA A 340 4.90 -25.39 18.37
C ALA A 340 3.62 -24.74 18.92
N THR A 341 2.44 -25.18 18.46
CA THR A 341 1.15 -24.69 18.93
C THR A 341 0.91 -25.02 20.41
N ALA A 342 1.26 -26.25 20.83
CA ALA A 342 1.17 -26.64 22.24
C ALA A 342 2.11 -25.83 23.13
N ARG A 343 3.31 -25.50 22.62
CA ARG A 343 4.36 -24.75 23.34
C ARG A 343 4.03 -23.26 23.49
N PHE A 344 3.53 -22.63 22.44
CA PHE A 344 3.29 -21.18 22.38
C PHE A 344 1.80 -20.81 22.48
N LYS A 345 1.01 -21.63 23.19
CA LYS A 345 -0.44 -21.45 23.38
C LYS A 345 -0.84 -20.05 23.88
N ASP A 346 0.01 -19.41 24.67
CA ASP A 346 -0.24 -18.10 25.28
C ASP A 346 0.31 -16.93 24.42
N GLN A 347 0.84 -17.21 23.22
CA GLN A 347 1.42 -16.22 22.31
C GLN A 347 0.61 -16.12 21.00
N PRO A 348 -0.48 -15.32 20.96
CA PRO A 348 -1.40 -15.28 19.82
C PRO A 348 -0.74 -14.85 18.50
N LYS A 349 0.29 -14.01 18.55
CA LYS A 349 1.07 -13.59 17.38
C LYS A 349 1.86 -14.75 16.75
N VAL A 350 2.45 -15.61 17.59
CA VAL A 350 3.21 -16.77 17.15
C VAL A 350 2.27 -17.83 16.58
N LEU A 351 1.11 -18.05 17.21
CA LEU A 351 0.09 -18.96 16.69
C LEU A 351 -0.42 -18.53 15.30
N ALA A 352 -0.60 -17.22 15.06
CA ALA A 352 -0.97 -16.71 13.74
C ALA A 352 0.15 -16.95 12.70
N ALA A 353 1.41 -16.70 13.07
CA ALA A 353 2.55 -16.91 12.19
C ALA A 353 2.77 -18.41 11.86
N LEU A 354 2.53 -19.30 12.82
CA LEU A 354 2.60 -20.75 12.63
C LEU A 354 1.53 -21.27 11.66
N ARG A 355 0.28 -20.79 11.78
CA ARG A 355 -0.80 -21.11 10.82
C ARG A 355 -0.46 -20.61 9.42
N GLN A 356 -0.04 -19.34 9.31
CA GLN A 356 0.38 -18.76 8.03
C GLN A 356 1.56 -19.51 7.40
N ALA A 357 2.51 -19.99 8.22
CA ALA A 357 3.61 -20.81 7.73
C ALA A 357 3.12 -22.16 7.20
N ALA A 358 2.15 -22.79 7.86
CA ALA A 358 1.59 -24.08 7.44
C ALA A 358 0.77 -24.01 6.14
N ASP A 359 0.13 -22.86 5.90
CA ASP A 359 -0.66 -22.57 4.69
C ASP A 359 0.21 -22.20 3.46
N THR A 360 1.53 -22.19 3.60
CA THR A 360 2.44 -21.92 2.48
C THR A 360 2.24 -23.00 1.40
N PRO A 361 1.93 -22.65 0.14
CA PRO A 361 1.69 -23.63 -0.90
C PRO A 361 2.98 -24.43 -1.17
N PRO A 362 2.88 -25.77 -1.32
CA PRO A 362 4.04 -26.57 -1.66
C PRO A 362 4.57 -26.13 -3.03
N GLN A 363 5.89 -26.13 -3.17
CA GLN A 363 6.50 -25.83 -4.45
C GLN A 363 6.10 -26.97 -5.42
N LYS A 364 5.39 -26.66 -6.51
CA LYS A 364 5.01 -27.66 -7.52
C LYS A 364 6.28 -28.15 -8.20
N ILE A 365 6.76 -29.32 -7.77
CA ILE A 365 7.79 -30.07 -8.47
C ILE A 365 7.12 -30.63 -9.73
N ALA A 366 7.45 -30.09 -10.90
CA ALA A 366 7.11 -30.75 -12.16
C ALA A 366 7.79 -32.13 -12.14
N LYS A 367 6.99 -33.19 -12.26
CA LYS A 367 7.50 -34.57 -12.38
C LYS A 367 8.09 -34.81 -13.76
#